data_AF-A0A6H1ZWY2-F1
#
_entry.id   AF-A0A6H1ZWY2-F1
#
_cell.length_a   1.000
_cell.length_b   1.000
_cell.length_c   1.000
_cell.angle_alpha   90.00
_cell.angle_beta   90.00
_cell.angle_gamma   90.00
#
_symmetry.space_group_name_H-M   'P 1'
#
loop_
_entity.id
_entity.type
_entity.pdbx_description
1 polymer ?
#
loop_
_entity_poly.entity_id
_entity_poly.type
_entity_poly.pdbx_seq_one_letter_code
_entity_poly.pdbx_strand_id
1 'polypeptide(L)'
;MKQGTVSVIFGCHSVGHSLLVLVAWRRLYRQWPAWWQVVCILLHDIGHWGKDYLDDYEQKKKHSVLGAKVAKVMCGQKGYDLVAGHNLYNGAPKSLLHDPDKYSWVIAPVWWIVTNNYFEPKLVVKGSSRKESAIMFKAAMKANMDEGFKDLGQEIYFKLHGIGGENG
;
A
#
# COMPACT_ATOMS: atom_id res chain seq x y z
N MET A 1 5.88 12.68 -15.95
CA MET A 1 6.39 11.65 -15.00
C MET A 1 5.28 10.63 -14.80
N LYS A 2 5.59 9.32 -14.76
CA LYS A 2 4.57 8.27 -14.56
C LYS A 2 3.98 8.34 -13.16
N GLN A 3 2.73 7.93 -13.01
CA GLN A 3 1.98 8.10 -11.76
C GLN A 3 2.67 7.44 -10.56
N GLY A 4 3.17 6.21 -10.74
CA GLY A 4 3.86 5.47 -9.69
C GLY A 4 5.20 6.07 -9.28
N THR A 5 5.91 6.80 -10.17
CA THR A 5 7.08 7.57 -9.77
C THR A 5 6.69 8.73 -8.85
N VAL A 6 5.63 9.46 -9.18
CA VAL A 6 5.10 10.53 -8.30
C VAL A 6 4.67 9.94 -6.95
N SER A 7 4.03 8.77 -6.98
CA SER A 7 3.55 8.08 -5.78
C SER A 7 4.67 7.65 -4.83
N VAL A 8 5.79 7.13 -5.37
CA VAL A 8 6.97 6.73 -4.57
C VAL A 8 7.70 7.94 -3.98
N ILE A 9 7.72 9.08 -4.66
CA ILE A 9 8.45 10.26 -4.16
C ILE A 9 7.58 11.05 -3.16
N PHE A 10 6.30 11.29 -3.50
CA PHE A 10 5.45 12.25 -2.79
C PHE A 10 4.06 11.72 -2.42
N GLY A 11 3.59 10.64 -3.04
CA GLY A 11 2.23 10.14 -2.85
C GLY A 11 2.13 8.97 -1.89
N CYS A 12 1.23 8.04 -2.22
CA CYS A 12 0.82 6.94 -1.35
C CYS A 12 1.95 5.98 -0.99
N HIS A 13 2.98 5.85 -1.82
CA HIS A 13 4.09 4.92 -1.60
C HIS A 13 5.37 5.65 -1.15
N SER A 14 5.23 6.87 -0.63
CA SER A 14 6.34 7.69 -0.15
C SER A 14 6.96 7.16 1.14
N VAL A 15 8.14 7.69 1.51
CA VAL A 15 8.79 7.36 2.79
C VAL A 15 7.86 7.60 3.99
N GLY A 16 6.94 8.58 3.89
CA GLY A 16 5.93 8.83 4.91
C GLY A 16 5.03 7.61 5.18
N HIS A 17 4.65 6.88 4.11
CA HIS A 17 3.95 5.60 4.21
C HIS A 17 4.79 4.58 4.96
N SER A 18 6.03 4.34 4.51
CA SER A 18 6.90 3.35 5.15
C SER A 18 7.14 3.64 6.64
N LEU A 19 7.24 4.91 7.04
CA LEU A 19 7.32 5.29 8.46
C LEU A 19 6.05 4.95 9.24
N LEU A 20 4.87 5.15 8.64
CA LEU A 20 3.60 4.72 9.23
C LEU A 20 3.49 3.20 9.32
N VAL A 21 4.05 2.46 8.35
CA VAL A 21 4.15 0.99 8.40
C VAL A 21 5.00 0.53 9.60
N LEU A 22 6.11 1.22 9.91
CA LEU A 22 6.90 0.92 11.12
C LEU A 22 6.10 1.13 12.41
N VAL A 23 5.32 2.21 12.48
CA VAL A 23 4.43 2.49 13.63
C VAL A 23 3.32 1.44 13.73
N ALA A 24 2.71 1.07 12.60
CA ALA A 24 1.68 0.04 12.50
C ALA A 24 2.22 -1.33 12.96
N TRP A 25 3.43 -1.70 12.51
CA TRP A 25 4.14 -2.91 12.93
C TRP A 25 4.32 -2.94 14.45
N ARG A 26 4.80 -1.83 15.04
CA ARG A 26 5.02 -1.73 16.49
C ARG A 26 3.72 -1.87 17.30
N ARG A 27 2.61 -1.38 16.77
CA ARG A 27 1.28 -1.48 17.40
C ARG A 27 0.70 -2.89 17.30
N LEU A 28 0.79 -3.53 16.14
CA LEU A 28 0.24 -4.88 15.91
C LEU A 28 1.05 -5.95 16.64
N TYR A 29 2.38 -5.94 16.49
CA TYR A 29 3.22 -7.03 16.99
C TYR A 29 3.87 -6.73 18.35
N ARG A 30 3.61 -5.55 18.91
CA ARG A 30 4.14 -5.10 20.21
C ARG A 30 5.68 -5.11 20.30
N GLN A 31 6.36 -5.15 19.15
CA GLN A 31 7.82 -5.12 19.02
C GLN A 31 8.22 -4.31 17.79
N TRP A 32 9.44 -3.78 17.78
CA TRP A 32 9.97 -3.13 16.58
C TRP A 32 10.45 -4.18 15.56
N PRO A 33 10.37 -3.89 14.25
CA PRO A 33 10.96 -4.75 13.24
C PRO A 33 12.48 -4.82 13.40
N ALA A 34 13.06 -5.98 13.11
CA ALA A 34 14.50 -6.13 13.01
C ALA A 34 15.07 -5.24 11.90
N TRP A 35 16.36 -4.90 11.97
CA TRP A 35 16.99 -3.97 11.00
C TRP A 35 16.76 -4.38 9.53
N TRP A 36 16.80 -5.68 9.22
CA TRP A 36 16.58 -6.17 7.86
C TRP A 36 15.12 -6.04 7.41
N GLN A 37 14.17 -6.12 8.36
CA GLN A 37 12.75 -5.87 8.09
C GLN A 37 12.49 -4.40 7.85
N VAL A 38 13.19 -3.50 8.56
CA VAL A 38 13.15 -2.05 8.29
C VAL A 38 13.58 -1.76 6.85
N VAL A 39 14.68 -2.34 6.39
CA VAL A 39 15.13 -2.21 4.99
C VAL A 39 14.05 -2.70 4.02
N CYS A 40 13.43 -3.85 4.28
CA CYS A 40 12.35 -4.37 3.46
C CYS A 40 11.12 -3.42 3.45
N ILE A 41 10.74 -2.86 4.60
CA ILE A 41 9.62 -1.91 4.73
C ILE A 41 9.89 -0.63 3.94
N LEU A 42 11.11 -0.11 3.92
CA LEU A 42 11.42 1.08 3.14
C LEU A 42 11.42 0.85 1.63
N LEU A 43 11.58 -0.41 1.19
CA LEU A 43 11.70 -0.76 -0.23
C LEU A 43 10.49 -1.50 -0.80
N HIS A 44 9.52 -1.89 0.03
CA HIS A 44 8.46 -2.82 -0.39
C HIS A 44 7.65 -2.32 -1.59
N ASP A 45 7.44 -1.01 -1.69
CA ASP A 45 6.68 -0.37 -2.76
C ASP A 45 7.52 0.21 -3.91
N ILE A 46 8.85 0.07 -3.90
CA ILE A 46 9.72 0.68 -4.93
C ILE A 46 9.37 0.23 -6.35
N GLY A 47 8.72 -0.93 -6.51
CA GLY A 47 8.26 -1.41 -7.81
C GLY A 47 7.08 -0.66 -8.41
N HIS A 48 6.51 0.33 -7.71
CA HIS A 48 5.64 1.32 -8.32
C HIS A 48 6.39 2.32 -9.21
N TRP A 49 7.71 2.42 -9.11
CA TRP A 49 8.49 3.35 -9.92
C TRP A 49 8.27 3.11 -11.43
N GLY A 50 7.86 4.16 -12.15
CA GLY A 50 7.62 4.09 -13.58
C GLY A 50 6.32 3.39 -14.00
N LYS A 51 5.43 3.03 -13.06
CA LYS A 51 4.16 2.33 -13.33
C LYS A 51 2.96 3.27 -13.39
N ASP A 52 1.98 2.97 -14.23
CA ASP A 52 0.66 3.65 -14.24
C ASP A 52 -0.38 2.82 -13.48
N TYR A 53 -0.14 2.61 -12.18
CA TYR A 53 -0.79 1.55 -11.42
C TYR A 53 -2.27 1.78 -11.10
N LEU A 54 -2.80 3.02 -11.15
CA LEU A 54 -4.25 3.25 -11.02
C LEU A 54 -4.99 2.99 -12.33
N ASP A 55 -4.30 3.03 -13.46
CA ASP A 55 -4.89 2.83 -14.79
C ASP A 55 -4.70 1.41 -15.31
N ASP A 56 -3.60 0.76 -14.93
CA ASP A 56 -3.23 -0.58 -15.39
C ASP A 56 -3.10 -1.53 -14.20
N TYR A 57 -4.12 -2.39 -14.06
CA TYR A 57 -4.20 -3.37 -12.99
C TYR A 57 -3.08 -4.43 -13.07
N GLU A 58 -2.62 -4.79 -14.27
CA GLU A 58 -1.51 -5.73 -14.44
C GLU A 58 -0.19 -5.12 -13.97
N GLN A 59 -0.01 -3.81 -14.19
CA GLN A 59 1.11 -3.08 -13.60
C GLN A 59 1.00 -2.96 -12.08
N LYS A 60 -0.22 -2.77 -11.53
CA LYS A 60 -0.44 -2.83 -10.07
C LYS A 60 0.00 -4.18 -9.54
N LYS A 61 -0.46 -5.32 -10.06
CA LYS A 61 -0.11 -6.66 -9.53
C LYS A 61 1.41 -6.90 -9.42
N LYS A 62 2.16 -6.34 -10.37
CA LYS A 62 3.62 -6.55 -10.48
C LYS A 62 4.47 -5.65 -9.57
N HIS A 63 3.89 -4.72 -8.81
CA HIS A 63 4.67 -3.77 -7.99
C HIS A 63 5.56 -4.45 -6.94
N SER A 64 5.10 -5.54 -6.32
CA SER A 64 5.90 -6.22 -5.29
C SER A 64 7.10 -6.98 -5.86
N VAL A 65 7.15 -7.24 -7.18
CA VAL A 65 8.23 -8.05 -7.80
C VAL A 65 9.59 -7.35 -7.72
N LEU A 66 9.66 -6.05 -8.03
CA LEU A 66 10.92 -5.33 -7.97
C LEU A 66 11.41 -5.20 -6.53
N GLY A 67 10.53 -4.78 -5.62
CA GLY A 67 10.83 -4.68 -4.19
C GLY A 67 11.32 -6.00 -3.61
N ALA A 68 10.65 -7.12 -3.93
CA ALA A 68 11.03 -8.45 -3.45
C ALA A 68 12.38 -8.90 -4.01
N LYS A 69 12.69 -8.62 -5.29
CA LYS A 69 14.00 -8.93 -5.88
C LYS A 69 15.12 -8.13 -5.20
N VAL A 70 14.92 -6.84 -4.97
CA VAL A 70 15.90 -6.00 -4.25
C VAL A 70 16.08 -6.50 -2.82
N ALA A 71 14.99 -6.78 -2.11
CA ALA A 71 15.03 -7.33 -0.76
C ALA A 71 15.72 -8.70 -0.71
N LYS A 72 15.58 -9.54 -1.75
CA LYS A 72 16.33 -10.80 -1.89
C LYS A 72 17.83 -10.58 -1.91
N VAL A 73 18.28 -9.61 -2.72
CA VAL A 73 19.71 -9.29 -2.85
C VAL A 73 20.27 -8.75 -1.55
N MET A 74 19.53 -7.89 -0.85
CA MET A 74 20.02 -7.23 0.37
C MET A 74 19.89 -8.07 1.64
N CYS A 75 18.82 -8.88 1.76
CA CYS A 75 18.43 -9.54 3.01
C CYS A 75 18.25 -11.06 2.85
N GLY A 76 18.50 -11.62 1.66
CA GLY A 76 18.31 -13.04 1.36
C GLY A 76 16.84 -13.43 1.15
N GLN A 77 16.57 -14.73 1.13
CA GLN A 77 15.23 -15.27 0.85
C GLN A 77 14.17 -14.76 1.82
N LYS A 78 14.50 -14.60 3.12
CA LYS A 78 13.59 -14.01 4.10
C LYS A 78 13.11 -12.60 3.74
N GLY A 79 13.96 -11.79 3.08
CA GLY A 79 13.60 -10.46 2.62
C GLY A 79 12.68 -10.52 1.41
N TYR A 80 12.96 -11.44 0.48
CA TYR A 80 12.06 -11.73 -0.64
C TYR A 80 10.68 -12.13 -0.13
N ASP A 81 10.59 -13.10 0.78
CA ASP A 81 9.31 -13.62 1.26
C ASP A 81 8.52 -12.56 2.03
N LEU A 82 9.21 -11.73 2.81
CA LEU A 82 8.58 -10.63 3.54
C LEU A 82 7.95 -9.61 2.57
N VAL A 83 8.67 -9.20 1.53
CA VAL A 83 8.16 -8.21 0.57
C VAL A 83 7.20 -8.84 -0.42
N ALA A 84 7.44 -10.03 -0.95
CA ALA A 84 6.52 -10.67 -1.89
C ALA A 84 5.15 -10.93 -1.24
N GLY A 85 5.13 -11.31 0.04
CA GLY A 85 3.89 -11.62 0.78
C GLY A 85 3.18 -10.43 1.41
N HIS A 86 3.65 -9.18 1.24
CA HIS A 86 2.93 -8.01 1.77
C HIS A 86 1.61 -7.75 1.01
N ASN A 87 1.52 -8.25 -0.22
CA ASN A 87 0.36 -8.13 -1.07
C ASN A 87 0.06 -9.45 -1.78
N LEU A 88 -1.20 -9.88 -1.79
CA LEU A 88 -1.60 -11.23 -2.21
C LEU A 88 -1.72 -11.41 -3.73
N TYR A 89 -1.48 -10.35 -4.53
CA TYR A 89 -1.63 -10.38 -5.99
C TYR A 89 -0.84 -11.49 -6.70
N ASN A 90 0.32 -11.87 -6.17
CA ASN A 90 1.24 -12.80 -6.83
C ASN A 90 1.14 -14.24 -6.29
N GLY A 91 0.08 -14.56 -5.53
CA GLY A 91 -0.11 -15.87 -4.91
C GLY A 91 0.93 -16.22 -3.82
N ALA A 92 1.76 -15.26 -3.42
CA ALA A 92 2.71 -15.43 -2.33
C ALA A 92 1.96 -15.57 -0.99
N PRO A 93 2.43 -16.44 -0.07
CA PRO A 93 1.86 -16.52 1.26
C PRO A 93 1.90 -15.15 1.96
N LYS A 94 0.84 -14.85 2.71
CA LYS A 94 0.74 -13.64 3.52
C LYS A 94 1.96 -13.53 4.46
N SER A 95 2.72 -12.45 4.33
CA SER A 95 3.88 -12.19 5.19
C SER A 95 3.50 -11.35 6.41
N LEU A 96 4.44 -11.24 7.36
CA LEU A 96 4.31 -10.32 8.50
C LEU A 96 4.23 -8.83 8.08
N LEU A 97 4.57 -8.48 6.84
CA LEU A 97 4.47 -7.10 6.37
C LEU A 97 3.04 -6.74 5.90
N HIS A 98 2.22 -7.74 5.58
CA HIS A 98 0.89 -7.55 5.00
C HIS A 98 -0.05 -6.69 5.85
N ASP A 99 -0.16 -7.02 7.14
CA ASP A 99 -1.11 -6.34 8.04
C ASP A 99 -0.61 -4.97 8.49
N PRO A 100 0.69 -4.78 8.85
CA PRO A 100 1.24 -3.46 9.09
C PRO A 100 1.09 -2.50 7.91
N ASP A 101 1.29 -2.97 6.69
CA ASP A 101 1.11 -2.17 5.48
C ASP A 101 -0.31 -1.62 5.37
N LYS A 102 -1.32 -2.47 5.53
CA LYS A 102 -2.74 -2.04 5.48
C LYS A 102 -3.15 -1.23 6.71
N TYR A 103 -2.70 -1.61 7.89
CA TYR A 103 -3.01 -0.91 9.14
C TYR A 103 -2.42 0.50 9.18
N SER A 104 -1.30 0.74 8.48
CA SER A 104 -0.71 2.07 8.35
C SER A 104 -1.72 3.10 7.82
N TRP A 105 -2.58 2.72 6.87
CA TRP A 105 -3.64 3.57 6.31
C TRP A 105 -4.78 3.85 7.29
N VAL A 106 -5.06 2.92 8.21
CA VAL A 106 -6.05 3.12 9.28
C VAL A 106 -5.54 4.14 10.29
N ILE A 107 -4.25 4.08 10.63
CA ILE A 107 -3.65 5.02 11.61
C ILE A 107 -3.19 6.33 10.98
N ALA A 108 -3.01 6.37 9.66
CA ALA A 108 -2.58 7.55 8.91
C ALA A 108 -3.45 8.78 9.22
N PRO A 109 -2.87 9.96 9.50
CA PRO A 109 -3.66 11.15 9.73
C PRO A 109 -4.36 11.59 8.44
N VAL A 110 -5.61 12.04 8.55
CA VAL A 110 -6.44 12.41 7.38
C VAL A 110 -5.78 13.49 6.54
N TRP A 111 -5.10 14.47 7.15
CA TRP A 111 -4.42 15.53 6.43
C TRP A 111 -3.31 14.99 5.50
N TRP A 112 -2.63 13.90 5.88
CA TRP A 112 -1.59 13.29 5.05
C TRP A 112 -2.19 12.50 3.88
N ILE A 113 -3.31 11.80 4.11
CA ILE A 113 -4.06 11.16 3.02
C ILE A 113 -4.57 12.24 2.04
N VAL A 114 -4.99 13.40 2.54
CA VAL A 114 -5.36 14.55 1.70
C VAL A 114 -4.16 15.04 0.87
N THR A 115 -2.94 15.07 1.41
CA THR A 115 -1.75 15.41 0.61
C THR A 115 -1.51 14.40 -0.51
N ASN A 116 -1.73 13.11 -0.28
CA ASN A 116 -1.64 12.10 -1.34
C ASN A 116 -2.63 12.38 -2.48
N ASN A 117 -3.84 12.84 -2.16
CA ASN A 117 -4.86 13.24 -3.16
C ASN A 117 -4.48 14.49 -3.98
N TYR A 118 -3.47 15.27 -3.59
CA TYR A 118 -2.92 16.33 -4.44
C TYR A 118 -1.94 15.76 -5.47
N PHE A 119 -1.09 14.82 -5.06
CA PHE A 119 -0.14 14.15 -5.94
C PHE A 119 -0.78 13.11 -6.84
N GLU A 120 -1.89 12.51 -6.39
CA GLU A 120 -2.61 11.44 -7.07
C GLU A 120 -4.11 11.76 -7.15
N PRO A 121 -4.53 12.74 -7.99
CA PRO A 121 -5.91 13.23 -8.02
C PRO A 121 -6.96 12.17 -8.36
N LYS A 122 -6.56 11.07 -9.00
CA LYS A 122 -7.45 9.93 -9.32
C LYS A 122 -7.97 9.22 -8.07
N LEU A 123 -7.30 9.37 -6.93
CA LEU A 123 -7.78 8.84 -5.65
C LEU A 123 -9.03 9.58 -5.14
N VAL A 124 -9.31 10.79 -5.66
CA VAL A 124 -10.49 11.58 -5.28
C VAL A 124 -11.75 11.00 -5.89
N VAL A 125 -12.66 10.52 -5.05
CA VAL A 125 -13.96 9.99 -5.43
C VAL A 125 -14.79 11.08 -6.13
N LYS A 126 -15.35 10.73 -7.28
CA LYS A 126 -16.15 11.65 -8.10
C LYS A 126 -17.28 12.29 -7.27
N GLY A 127 -17.39 13.61 -7.33
CA GLY A 127 -18.42 14.36 -6.58
C GLY A 127 -18.07 14.64 -5.12
N SER A 128 -16.88 14.28 -4.66
CA SER A 128 -16.40 14.57 -3.31
C SER A 128 -15.17 15.50 -3.31
N SER A 129 -14.96 16.18 -2.20
CA SER A 129 -13.71 16.88 -1.90
C SER A 129 -12.58 15.90 -1.57
N ARG A 130 -11.32 16.37 -1.65
CA ARG A 130 -10.15 15.57 -1.22
C ARG A 130 -10.25 15.09 0.22
N LYS A 131 -10.83 15.91 1.10
CA LYS A 131 -11.01 15.58 2.52
C LYS A 131 -12.05 14.48 2.69
N GLU A 132 -13.19 14.58 2.00
CA GLU A 132 -14.22 13.54 2.02
C GLU A 132 -13.69 12.22 1.47
N SER A 133 -13.01 12.25 0.31
CA SER A 133 -12.34 11.07 -0.24
C SER A 133 -11.36 10.42 0.74
N ALA A 134 -10.54 11.23 1.43
CA ALA A 134 -9.59 10.72 2.42
C ALA A 134 -10.29 10.07 3.62
N ILE A 135 -11.40 10.66 4.09
CA ILE A 135 -12.21 10.10 5.18
C ILE A 135 -12.88 8.80 4.74
N MET A 136 -13.45 8.75 3.53
CA MET A 136 -14.07 7.55 2.96
C MET A 136 -13.06 6.42 2.82
N PHE A 137 -11.88 6.70 2.27
CA PHE A 137 -10.80 5.72 2.16
C PHE A 137 -10.38 5.17 3.53
N LYS A 138 -10.15 6.06 4.51
CA LYS A 138 -9.78 5.66 5.86
C LYS A 138 -10.87 4.83 6.54
N ALA A 139 -12.15 5.17 6.34
CA ALA A 139 -13.29 4.41 6.85
C ALA A 139 -13.35 3.01 6.22
N ALA A 140 -13.14 2.90 4.90
CA ALA A 140 -13.10 1.63 4.20
C ALA A 140 -11.91 0.75 4.64
N MET A 141 -10.73 1.35 4.84
CA MET A 141 -9.57 0.64 5.40
C MET A 141 -9.84 0.13 6.82
N LYS A 142 -10.58 0.90 7.63
CA LYS A 142 -10.99 0.46 8.98
C LYS A 142 -11.98 -0.70 8.91
N ALA A 143 -12.99 -0.64 8.05
CA ALA A 143 -13.92 -1.75 7.84
C ALA A 143 -13.18 -3.01 7.37
N ASN A 144 -12.24 -2.87 6.42
CA ASN A 144 -11.41 -3.98 5.96
C ASN A 144 -10.54 -4.57 7.08
N MET A 145 -10.01 -3.74 7.99
CA MET A 145 -9.29 -4.21 9.18
C MET A 145 -10.17 -5.06 10.09
N ASP A 146 -11.42 -4.63 10.34
CA ASP A 146 -12.37 -5.36 11.18
C ASP A 146 -12.74 -6.73 10.58
N GLU A 147 -12.58 -6.89 9.26
CA GLU A 147 -12.73 -8.16 8.55
C GLU A 147 -11.44 -8.98 8.40
N GLY A 148 -10.31 -8.53 8.97
CA GLY A 148 -9.02 -9.23 8.91
C GLY A 148 -8.20 -8.93 7.66
N PHE A 149 -8.39 -7.75 7.05
CA PHE A 149 -7.71 -7.29 5.85
C PHE A 149 -7.89 -8.20 4.64
N LYS A 150 -9.14 -8.57 4.36
CA LYS A 150 -9.51 -9.44 3.22
C LYS A 150 -9.36 -8.72 1.88
N ASP A 151 -9.81 -7.47 1.82
CA ASP A 151 -9.75 -6.68 0.60
C ASP A 151 -8.35 -6.12 0.38
N LEU A 152 -7.96 -6.04 -0.89
CA LEU A 152 -6.76 -5.33 -1.32
C LEU A 152 -7.05 -3.83 -1.46
N GLY A 153 -6.02 -2.99 -1.34
CA GLY A 153 -6.18 -1.53 -1.45
C GLY A 153 -6.83 -1.08 -2.77
N GLN A 154 -6.57 -1.81 -3.86
CA GLN A 154 -7.21 -1.55 -5.16
C GLN A 154 -8.70 -1.90 -5.17
N GLU A 155 -9.10 -2.96 -4.47
CA GLU A 155 -10.51 -3.37 -4.39
C GLU A 155 -11.31 -2.35 -3.60
N ILE A 156 -10.72 -1.81 -2.53
CA ILE A 156 -11.28 -0.67 -1.80
C ILE A 156 -11.42 0.56 -2.70
N TYR A 157 -10.38 0.88 -3.47
CA TYR A 157 -10.44 1.97 -4.45
C TYR A 157 -11.57 1.77 -5.46
N PHE A 158 -11.69 0.56 -6.02
CA PHE A 158 -12.74 0.21 -6.96
C PHE A 158 -14.14 0.33 -6.36
N LYS A 159 -14.37 -0.22 -5.15
CA LYS A 159 -15.63 -0.09 -4.42
C LYS A 159 -16.01 1.39 -4.21
N LEU A 160 -15.05 2.22 -3.80
CA LEU A 160 -15.28 3.65 -3.55
C LEU A 160 -15.61 4.46 -4.81
N HIS A 161 -15.07 4.06 -5.96
CA HIS A 161 -15.29 4.74 -7.24
C HIS A 161 -16.42 4.13 -8.06
N GLY A 162 -17.15 3.13 -7.52
CA GLY A 162 -18.19 2.43 -8.26
C GLY A 162 -17.65 1.65 -9.46
N ILE A 163 -16.37 1.28 -9.42
CA ILE A 163 -15.69 0.46 -10.43
C ILE A 163 -15.87 -1.01 -10.00
N GLY A 164 -17.10 -1.51 -10.00
CA GLY A 164 -17.40 -2.94 -9.89
C GLY A 164 -18.13 -3.36 -11.17
N GLY A 165 -17.92 -4.52 -11.78
CA GLY A 165 -17.31 -5.76 -11.32
C GLY A 165 -17.82 -6.86 -12.24
N GLU A 166 -17.60 -6.73 -13.55
CA GLU A 166 -17.81 -7.81 -14.51
C GLU A 166 -16.46 -8.44 -14.81
N ASN A 167 -16.24 -9.61 -14.23
CA ASN A 167 -15.47 -10.75 -14.74
C ASN A 167 -15.17 -11.65 -13.54
N GLY A 168 -16.19 -12.45 -13.19
CA GLY A 168 -15.95 -13.76 -12.59
C GLY A 168 -15.28 -14.69 -13.59
#